data_AF-A0A6J0Y4X0-F1
#
_entry.id   AF-A0A6J0Y4X0-F1
#
_cell.length_a   1.000
_cell.length_b   1.000
_cell.length_c   1.000
_cell.angle_alpha   90.00
_cell.angle_beta   90.00
_cell.angle_gamma   90.00
#
_symmetry.space_group_name_H-M   'P 1'
#
loop_
_entity.id
_entity.type
_entity.pdbx_description
1 polymer ?
#
loop_
_entity_poly.entity_id
_entity_poly.type
_entity_poly.pdbx_seq_one_letter_code
_entity_poly.pdbx_strand_id
1 'polypeptide(L)'
;MKMQRTFGMKMGDVANEVETEQILCDASVMSFTAGSYSSYVQVRGSVPLYWSQDISTMMPKPPITLDQADPFAHVAALHFDQMLQRFGSPIIVLNLVKV
;
A
#
# COMPACT_ATOMS: atom_id res chain seq x y z
N MET A 1 -5.04 -13.51 -1.08
CA MET A 1 -3.80 -13.57 -1.87
C MET A 1 -2.64 -13.55 -0.89
N LYS A 2 -2.00 -14.70 -0.63
CA LYS A 2 -0.92 -14.84 0.37
C LYS A 2 0.40 -14.54 -0.33
N MET A 3 1.07 -13.46 0.04
CA MET A 3 2.42 -13.19 -0.45
C MET A 3 3.43 -13.95 0.41
N GLN A 4 4.35 -14.65 -0.24
CA GLN A 4 5.23 -15.62 0.42
C GLN A 4 6.58 -15.02 0.82
N ARG A 5 6.99 -13.90 0.23
CA ARG A 5 8.16 -13.07 0.61
C ARG A 5 7.94 -11.66 0.05
N THR A 6 8.08 -10.62 0.86
CA THR A 6 8.37 -9.30 0.32
C THR A 6 9.86 -9.29 0.02
N PHE A 7 10.25 -9.64 -1.19
CA PHE A 7 11.57 -9.23 -1.69
C PHE A 7 11.52 -7.71 -1.72
N GLY A 8 12.02 -7.07 -0.66
CA GLY A 8 12.25 -5.63 -0.65
C GLY A 8 13.17 -5.33 -1.82
N MET A 9 12.59 -4.85 -2.91
CA MET A 9 13.35 -4.26 -4.00
C MET A 9 14.11 -3.12 -3.33
N LYS A 10 15.44 -3.15 -3.44
CA LYS A 10 16.39 -2.39 -2.61
C LYS A 10 16.22 -0.85 -2.61
N MET A 11 15.18 -0.33 -3.26
CA MET A 11 14.91 1.07 -3.52
C MET A 11 13.58 1.59 -2.92
N GLY A 12 12.89 0.84 -2.07
CA GLY A 12 11.65 1.29 -1.41
C GLY A 12 10.34 0.79 -2.04
N ASP A 13 10.42 -0.06 -3.07
CA ASP A 13 9.22 -0.62 -3.68
C ASP A 13 8.61 -1.71 -2.79
N VAL A 14 7.29 -1.69 -2.67
CA VAL A 14 6.53 -2.74 -1.98
C VAL A 14 5.88 -3.67 -2.98
N ALA A 15 5.83 -4.94 -2.58
CA ALA A 15 5.24 -5.97 -3.39
C ALA A 15 3.69 -5.94 -3.24
N ASN A 16 2.94 -6.37 -4.27
CA ASN A 16 1.47 -6.29 -4.32
C ASN A 16 0.89 -4.89 -4.13
N GLU A 17 1.58 -3.84 -4.57
CA GLU A 17 0.98 -2.49 -4.63
C GLU A 17 -0.16 -2.46 -5.65
N VAL A 18 -1.28 -1.88 -5.26
CA VAL A 18 -2.47 -1.68 -6.07
C VAL A 18 -3.01 -0.28 -5.79
N GLU A 19 -3.13 0.51 -6.84
CA GLU A 19 -3.91 1.74 -6.84
C GLU A 19 -5.34 1.43 -7.27
N THR A 20 -6.32 1.94 -6.54
CA THR A 20 -7.73 1.89 -6.90
C THR A 20 -8.22 3.30 -7.06
N GLU A 21 -8.65 3.67 -8.27
CA GLU A 21 -9.17 4.98 -8.59
C GLU A 21 -10.69 4.90 -8.80
N GLN A 22 -11.43 5.74 -8.07
CA GLN A 22 -12.84 5.98 -8.30
C GLN A 22 -13.01 7.29 -9.06
N ILE A 23 -13.55 7.21 -10.27
CA ILE A 23 -13.85 8.38 -11.11
C ILE A 23 -15.37 8.58 -11.12
N LEU A 24 -15.81 9.81 -10.85
CA LEU A 24 -17.21 10.22 -10.89
C LEU A 24 -17.39 11.32 -11.93
N CYS A 25 -18.48 11.24 -12.69
CA CYS A 25 -18.97 12.32 -13.53
C CYS A 25 -20.32 12.78 -12.96
N ASP A 26 -20.40 14.05 -12.60
CA ASP A 26 -21.63 14.69 -12.15
C ASP A 26 -22.33 15.36 -13.33
N ALA A 27 -23.49 14.81 -13.70
CA ALA A 27 -24.39 15.33 -14.73
C ALA A 27 -25.66 15.95 -14.13
N SER A 28 -25.67 16.26 -12.83
CA SER A 28 -26.81 16.88 -12.15
C SER A 28 -27.10 18.31 -12.63
N VAL A 29 -26.15 18.94 -13.31
CA VAL A 29 -26.29 20.29 -13.87
C VAL A 29 -26.86 20.21 -15.29
N MET A 30 -27.91 20.98 -15.58
CA MET A 30 -28.55 21.02 -16.93
C MET A 30 -27.74 21.80 -17.98
N SER A 31 -26.42 21.95 -17.79
CA SER A 31 -25.52 22.60 -18.74
C SER A 31 -24.55 21.57 -19.30
N PHE A 32 -24.51 21.45 -20.63
CA PHE A 32 -23.57 20.60 -21.35
C PHE A 32 -22.09 20.96 -21.10
N THR A 33 -21.80 22.13 -20.54
CA THR A 33 -20.43 22.64 -20.31
C THR A 33 -20.04 22.69 -18.83
N ALA A 34 -20.97 22.41 -17.90
CA ALA A 34 -20.76 22.57 -16.47
C ALA A 34 -20.78 21.24 -15.69
N GLY A 35 -20.71 20.10 -16.38
CA GLY A 35 -20.49 18.82 -15.71
C GLY A 35 -19.16 18.83 -14.96
N SER A 36 -19.12 18.18 -13.79
CA SER A 36 -17.89 18.07 -13.00
C SER A 36 -17.38 16.64 -13.02
N TYR A 37 -16.06 16.47 -13.11
CA TYR A 37 -15.41 15.19 -12.95
C TYR A 37 -14.62 15.21 -11.65
N SER A 38 -14.72 14.14 -10.88
CA SER A 38 -13.97 13.95 -9.64
C SER A 38 -13.24 12.62 -9.69
N SER A 39 -12.05 12.55 -9.09
CA SER A 39 -11.31 11.32 -8.91
C SER A 39 -10.89 11.17 -7.45
N TYR A 40 -10.91 9.95 -6.94
CA TYR A 40 -10.44 9.59 -5.61
C TYR A 40 -9.61 8.30 -5.69
N VAL A 41 -8.35 8.38 -5.27
CA VAL A 41 -7.38 7.27 -5.34
C VAL A 41 -7.12 6.72 -3.95
N GLN A 42 -7.11 5.40 -3.83
CA GLN A 42 -6.64 4.67 -2.63
C GLN A 42 -5.56 3.68 -3.02
N VAL A 43 -4.55 3.55 -2.16
CA VAL A 43 -3.42 2.63 -2.37
C VAL A 43 -3.44 1.53 -1.33
N ARG A 44 -3.19 0.30 -1.77
CA ARG A 44 -2.98 -0.87 -0.92
C ARG A 44 -1.72 -1.58 -1.35
N GLY A 45 -0.84 -1.91 -0.40
CA GLY A 45 0.39 -2.65 -0.68
C GLY A 45 0.77 -3.60 0.46
N SER A 46 1.88 -4.32 0.27
CA SER A 46 2.54 -5.01 1.38
C SER A 46 3.15 -3.99 2.34
N VAL A 47 3.34 -4.39 3.60
CA VAL A 47 4.04 -3.57 4.59
C VAL A 47 5.50 -3.38 4.11
N PRO A 48 6.05 -2.14 4.12
CA PRO A 48 7.39 -1.82 3.60
C PRO A 48 8.50 -2.27 4.58
N LEU A 49 8.58 -3.58 4.83
CA LEU A 49 9.54 -4.23 5.71
C LEU A 49 10.06 -5.52 5.08
N TYR A 50 11.22 -5.98 5.54
CA TYR A 50 11.72 -7.31 5.24
C TYR A 50 11.05 -8.32 6.16
N TRP A 51 10.00 -8.97 5.67
CA TRP A 51 9.27 -9.98 6.44
C TRP A 51 8.88 -11.20 5.60
N SER A 52 8.78 -12.33 6.29
CA SER A 52 8.33 -13.59 5.74
C SER A 52 7.36 -14.30 6.68
N GLN A 53 6.62 -15.26 6.12
CA GLN A 53 5.81 -16.21 6.86
C GLN A 53 6.05 -17.60 6.29
N ASP A 54 6.41 -18.56 7.15
CA ASP A 54 6.58 -19.95 6.73
C ASP A 54 5.22 -20.65 6.60
N ILE A 55 4.75 -20.74 5.36
CA ILE A 55 3.50 -21.39 5.00
C ILE A 55 3.62 -22.91 4.83
N SER A 56 4.82 -23.50 4.98
CA SER A 56 5.02 -24.95 4.90
C SER A 56 4.41 -25.68 6.11
N THR A 57 4.29 -24.96 7.22
CA THR A 57 3.63 -25.46 8.43
C THR A 57 2.12 -25.45 8.23
N MET A 58 1.44 -26.54 8.63
CA MET A 58 -0.02 -26.67 8.58
C MET A 58 -0.71 -25.84 9.69
N MET A 59 -0.15 -24.67 10.01
CA MET A 59 -0.67 -23.73 10.99
C MET A 59 -1.64 -22.75 10.33
N PRO A 60 -2.81 -22.46 10.92
CA PRO A 60 -3.81 -21.54 10.35
C PRO A 60 -3.27 -20.13 10.09
N LYS A 61 -2.36 -19.65 10.94
CA LYS A 61 -1.70 -18.34 10.82
C LYS A 61 -0.22 -18.47 11.23
N PRO A 62 0.68 -18.77 10.29
CA PRO A 62 2.09 -18.87 10.59
C PRO A 62 2.64 -17.54 11.15
N PRO A 63 3.63 -17.60 12.06
CA PRO A 63 4.23 -16.40 12.64
C PRO A 63 4.90 -15.55 11.57
N ILE A 64 4.89 -14.23 11.76
CA ILE A 64 5.63 -13.28 10.94
C ILE A 64 7.05 -13.21 11.47
N THR A 65 8.02 -13.42 10.59
CA THR A 65 9.45 -13.26 10.89
C THR A 65 9.96 -12.01 10.19
N LEU A 66 10.75 -11.20 10.90
CA LEU A 66 11.51 -10.13 10.28
C LEU A 66 12.84 -10.70 9.81
N ASP A 67 13.05 -10.73 8.50
CA ASP A 67 14.19 -11.43 7.89
C ASP A 67 15.49 -10.63 7.96
N GLN A 68 15.38 -9.30 8.11
CA GLN A 68 16.50 -8.39 8.15
C GLN A 68 16.29 -7.30 9.19
N ALA A 69 17.32 -7.04 9.99
CA ALA A 69 17.33 -5.91 10.91
C ALA A 69 17.53 -4.61 10.12
N ASP A 70 16.57 -3.68 10.25
CA ASP A 70 16.64 -2.32 9.74
C ASP A 70 16.41 -1.33 10.89
N PRO A 71 17.42 -1.08 11.73
CA PRO A 71 17.28 -0.28 12.95
C PRO A 71 16.90 1.18 12.69
N PHE A 72 17.10 1.66 11.46
CA PHE A 72 16.79 3.03 11.05
C PHE A 72 15.54 3.12 10.16
N ALA A 73 14.83 2.01 9.96
CA ALA A 73 13.66 1.92 9.08
C ALA A 73 13.89 2.53 7.68
N HIS A 74 15.10 2.36 7.14
CA HIS A 74 15.53 2.98 5.90
C HIS A 74 14.64 2.61 4.73
N VAL A 75 14.20 1.34 4.63
CA VAL A 75 13.34 0.91 3.53
C VAL A 75 11.94 1.52 3.62
N ALA A 76 11.39 1.60 4.83
CA ALA A 76 10.11 2.25 5.03
C ALA A 76 10.18 3.76 4.72
N ALA A 77 11.28 4.42 5.10
CA ALA A 77 11.51 5.82 4.79
C ALA A 77 11.55 6.06 3.26
N LEU A 78 12.33 5.26 2.52
CA LEU A 78 12.37 5.35 1.06
C LEU A 78 11.00 5.13 0.42
N HIS A 79 10.24 4.14 0.90
CA HIS A 79 8.88 3.88 0.42
C HIS A 79 7.97 5.10 0.63
N PHE A 80 7.97 5.68 1.84
CA PHE A 80 7.12 6.83 2.13
C PHE A 80 7.56 8.10 1.41
N ASP A 81 8.86 8.29 1.15
CA ASP A 81 9.35 9.38 0.30
C ASP A 81 8.80 9.24 -1.12
N GLN A 82 8.80 8.04 -1.70
CA GLN A 82 8.18 7.79 -3.01
C GLN A 82 6.67 8.01 -3.00
N MET A 83 5.97 7.57 -1.94
CA MET A 83 4.54 7.80 -1.78
C MET A 83 4.21 9.29 -1.69
N LEU A 84 5.00 10.06 -0.93
CA LEU A 84 4.85 11.52 -0.83
C LEU A 84 5.13 12.22 -2.16
N GLN A 85 6.10 11.74 -2.95
CA GLN A 85 6.36 12.27 -4.28
C GLN A 85 5.19 12.04 -5.25
N ARG A 86 4.51 10.89 -5.15
CA ARG A 86 3.41 10.50 -6.05
C ARG A 86 2.06 11.07 -5.63
N PHE A 87 1.74 11.00 -4.35
CA PHE A 87 0.40 11.28 -3.83
C PHE A 87 0.33 12.53 -2.94
N GLY A 88 1.47 13.12 -2.61
CA GLY A 88 1.54 14.29 -1.73
C GLY A 88 1.28 13.97 -0.26
N SER A 89 1.12 15.02 0.54
CA SER A 89 0.88 14.94 1.99
C SER A 89 -0.58 15.27 2.32
N PRO A 90 -1.21 14.60 3.31
CA PRO A 90 -0.64 13.55 4.16
C PRO A 90 -0.77 12.13 3.58
N ILE A 91 0.12 11.23 3.99
CA ILE A 91 -0.05 9.78 3.82
C ILE A 91 -0.68 9.22 5.10
N ILE A 92 -1.87 8.62 4.98
CA ILE A 92 -2.59 8.00 6.10
C ILE A 92 -2.56 6.49 5.92
N VAL A 93 -1.95 5.79 6.89
CA VAL A 93 -1.80 4.33 6.85
C VAL A 93 -2.84 3.66 7.75
N LEU A 94 -3.62 2.75 7.18
CA LEU A 94 -4.62 1.97 7.91
C LEU A 94 -4.16 0.52 8.04
N ASN A 95 -3.93 0.09 9.28
CA ASN A 95 -3.66 -1.32 9.60
C ASN A 95 -4.83 -1.91 10.39
N LEU A 96 -5.41 -3.01 9.90
CA LEU A 96 -6.57 -3.65 10.51
C LEU A 96 -6.12 -4.82 11.40
N VAL A 97 -6.27 -4.67 12.71
CA VAL A 97 -6.04 -5.75 13.67
C VAL A 97 -7.37 -6.38 14.03
N LYS A 98 -7.48 -7.70 13.87
CA LYS A 98 -8.64 -8.46 14.35
C LYS A 98 -8.45 -8.77 15.83
N VAL A 99 -9.39 -8.32 16.66
CA VAL A 99 -9.54 -8.72 18.08
C VAL A 99 -10.20 -10.09 18.15
#